data_AF-X1M333-F1
#
_entry.id   AF-X1M333-F1
#
_cell.length_a   1.000
_cell.length_b   1.000
_cell.length_c   1.000
_cell.angle_alpha   90.00
_cell.angle_beta   90.00
_cell.angle_gamma   90.00
#
_symmetry.space_group_name_H-M   'P 1'
#
loop_
_entity.id
_entity.type
_entity.pdbx_description
1 polymer ?
#
loop_
_entity_poly.entity_id
_entity_poly.type
_entity_poly.pdbx_seq_one_letter_code
_entity_poly.pdbx_strand_id
1 'polypeptide(L)'
;EIILIINIPKGGQRPYRTKSGKYYIRSGNRCRQASWQEVRRLYQTSESIYYDETPISKAPLSSLDMDYFRYFLEKHLDISPEESLIESYLENLKVITHNKKPTLAGILFFGDNPQLFIPYAKIIVAYIPGT
;
A
#
# COMPACT_ATOMS: atom_id res chain seq x y z
N GLU A 1 -24.08 -31.59 27.55
CA GLU A 1 -24.10 -30.15 27.21
C GLU A 1 -23.22 -29.95 25.98
N ILE A 2 -23.70 -29.25 24.94
CA ILE A 2 -22.95 -29.07 23.68
C ILE A 2 -22.33 -27.67 23.71
N ILE A 3 -21.00 -27.60 23.68
CA ILE A 3 -20.25 -26.35 23.62
C ILE A 3 -19.71 -26.18 22.19
N LEU A 4 -20.04 -25.05 21.57
CA LEU A 4 -19.51 -24.68 20.25
C LEU A 4 -18.39 -23.66 20.40
N ILE A 5 -17.19 -24.02 19.94
CA ILE A 5 -16.03 -23.12 19.92
C ILE A 5 -15.85 -22.58 18.49
N ILE A 6 -15.97 -21.27 18.32
CA ILE A 6 -15.80 -20.60 17.03
C ILE A 6 -14.53 -19.75 17.09
N ASN A 7 -13.56 -20.08 16.25
CA ASN A 7 -12.34 -19.30 16.08
C ASN A 7 -12.40 -18.50 14.77
N ILE A 8 -12.29 -17.18 14.87
CA ILE A 8 -12.32 -16.28 13.71
C ILE A 8 -10.98 -15.55 13.65
N PRO A 9 -10.09 -15.90 12.70
CA PRO A 9 -8.79 -15.27 12.58
C PRO A 9 -8.92 -13.80 12.16
N LYS A 10 -7.86 -13.03 12.42
CA LYS A 10 -7.80 -11.63 12.00
C LYS A 10 -7.54 -11.52 10.49
N GLY A 11 -8.59 -11.34 9.68
CA GLY A 11 -8.43 -11.07 8.24
C GLY A 11 -8.07 -9.61 7.92
N GLY A 12 -7.47 -9.37 6.75
CA GLY A 12 -6.96 -8.07 6.29
C GLY A 12 -8.02 -7.04 5.87
N GLN A 13 -9.28 -7.45 5.66
CA GLN A 13 -10.38 -6.55 5.26
C GLN A 13 -11.01 -5.77 6.44
N ARG A 14 -10.26 -5.59 7.53
CA ARG A 14 -10.71 -4.78 8.65
C ARG A 14 -10.73 -3.29 8.25
N PRO A 15 -11.59 -2.49 8.88
CA PRO A 15 -12.67 -2.87 9.78
C PRO A 15 -13.87 -3.52 9.08
N TYR A 16 -14.50 -4.50 9.73
CA TYR A 16 -15.71 -5.16 9.22
C TYR A 16 -16.97 -4.36 9.50
N ARG A 17 -17.83 -4.25 8.48
CA ARG A 17 -19.08 -3.49 8.53
C ARG A 17 -20.28 -4.44 8.61
N THR A 18 -21.24 -4.14 9.48
CA THR A 18 -22.52 -4.88 9.49
C THR A 18 -23.34 -4.59 8.24
N LYS A 19 -24.37 -5.40 7.97
CA LYS A 19 -25.34 -5.12 6.89
C LYS A 19 -26.00 -3.73 7.03
N SER A 20 -26.15 -3.25 8.26
CA SER A 20 -26.72 -1.92 8.58
C SER A 20 -25.69 -0.78 8.55
N GLY A 21 -24.46 -1.03 8.09
CA GLY A 21 -23.44 0.01 7.94
C GLY A 21 -22.70 0.39 9.22
N LYS A 22 -22.92 -0.33 10.33
CA LYS A 22 -22.34 -0.02 11.64
C LYS A 22 -21.02 -0.78 11.87
N TYR A 23 -20.16 -0.21 12.70
CA TYR A 23 -18.91 -0.81 13.15
C TYR A 23 -18.96 -1.00 14.66
N TYR A 24 -18.40 -2.11 15.14
CA TYR A 24 -18.38 -2.44 16.55
C TYR A 24 -16.95 -2.72 17.01
N ILE A 25 -16.64 -2.26 18.22
CA ILE A 25 -15.38 -2.58 18.90
C ILE A 25 -15.67 -3.21 20.26
N ARG A 26 -14.73 -4.04 20.71
CA ARG A 26 -14.77 -4.62 22.04
C ARG A 26 -14.12 -3.65 23.03
N SER A 27 -14.85 -3.32 24.09
CA SER A 27 -14.41 -2.49 25.21
C SER A 27 -14.55 -3.33 26.48
N GLY A 28 -13.48 -4.02 26.86
CA GLY A 28 -13.48 -5.00 27.94
C GLY A 28 -14.42 -6.19 27.66
N ASN A 29 -15.44 -6.36 28.51
CA ASN A 29 -16.41 -7.45 28.40
C ASN A 29 -17.62 -7.13 27.51
N ARG A 30 -17.74 -5.90 26.97
CA ARG A 30 -18.87 -5.50 26.12
C ARG A 30 -18.42 -5.16 24.70
N CYS A 31 -19.30 -5.42 23.73
CA CYS A 31 -19.19 -4.88 22.38
C CYS A 31 -20.09 -3.64 22.27
N ARG A 32 -19.56 -2.55 21.71
CA ARG A 32 -20.31 -1.32 21.47
C ARG A 32 -20.07 -0.79 20.08
N GLN A 33 -20.97 0.07 19.61
CA GLN A 33 -20.77 0.77 18.36
C GLN A 33 -19.52 1.67 18.48
N ALA A 34 -18.68 1.63 17.45
CA ALA A 34 -17.48 2.45 17.35
C ALA A 34 -17.86 3.90 17.03
N SER A 35 -17.15 4.85 17.63
CA SER A 35 -17.23 6.26 17.22
C SER A 35 -16.56 6.45 15.85
N TRP A 36 -16.85 7.57 15.17
CA TRP A 36 -16.19 7.90 13.90
C TRP A 36 -14.67 7.95 14.01
N GLN A 37 -14.12 8.46 15.12
CA GLN A 37 -12.68 8.50 15.37
C GLN A 37 -12.09 7.09 15.51
N GLU A 38 -12.80 6.20 16.20
CA GLU A 38 -12.39 4.80 16.36
C GLU A 38 -12.46 4.04 15.04
N VAL A 39 -13.51 4.26 14.24
CA VAL A 39 -13.60 3.70 12.89
C VAL A 39 -12.41 4.15 12.04
N ARG A 40 -12.08 5.45 12.06
CA ARG A 40 -10.91 5.97 11.34
C ARG A 40 -9.60 5.35 11.83
N ARG A 41 -9.46 5.15 13.15
CA ARG A 41 -8.29 4.47 13.73
C ARG A 41 -8.23 2.99 13.35
N LEU A 42 -9.37 2.31 13.25
CA LEU A 42 -9.42 0.94 12.78
C LEU A 42 -8.98 0.84 11.32
N TYR A 43 -9.45 1.76 10.46
CA TYR A 43 -8.96 1.88 9.08
C TYR A 43 -7.44 2.09 9.07
N GLN A 44 -6.91 3.00 9.91
CA GLN A 44 -5.45 3.24 10.09
C GLN A 44 -4.66 2.03 10.54
N THR A 45 -5.25 1.18 11.38
CA THR A 45 -4.55 0.06 12.03
C THR A 45 -4.58 -1.21 11.18
N SER A 46 -5.63 -1.41 10.39
CA SER A 46 -5.57 -2.35 9.27
C SER A 46 -4.62 -1.77 8.22
N GLU A 47 -3.74 -2.57 7.61
CA GLU A 47 -2.80 -2.20 6.54
C GLU A 47 -3.43 -1.49 5.31
N SER A 48 -4.74 -1.22 5.35
CA SER A 48 -5.56 -0.48 4.40
C SER A 48 -5.19 1.00 4.20
N ILE A 49 -4.25 1.61 4.94
CA ILE A 49 -3.96 3.06 4.79
C ILE A 49 -2.76 3.37 3.92
N TYR A 50 -1.74 2.51 3.90
CA TYR A 50 -0.62 2.70 3.00
C TYR A 50 -1.01 2.13 1.63
N TYR A 51 -1.95 2.83 0.99
CA TYR A 51 -2.43 2.49 -0.34
C TYR A 51 -1.29 2.47 -1.36
N ASP A 52 -0.32 3.36 -1.15
CA ASP A 52 0.96 3.43 -1.84
C ASP A 52 1.84 2.19 -1.61
N GLU A 53 1.79 1.56 -0.43
CA GLU A 53 2.49 0.30 -0.14
C GLU A 53 1.74 -0.95 -0.63
N THR A 54 0.55 -0.80 -1.21
CA THR A 54 -0.26 -1.94 -1.66
C THR A 54 0.43 -2.66 -2.83
N PRO A 55 0.64 -3.99 -2.77
CA PRO A 55 1.31 -4.72 -3.82
C PRO A 55 0.47 -4.78 -5.11
N ILE A 56 1.08 -4.48 -6.25
CA ILE A 56 0.47 -4.71 -7.57
C ILE A 56 0.83 -6.13 -8.02
N SER A 57 -0.05 -7.09 -7.73
CA SER A 57 0.24 -8.52 -7.96
C SER A 57 0.60 -8.89 -9.41
N LYS A 58 0.08 -8.12 -10.38
CA LYS A 58 0.32 -8.30 -11.82
C LYS A 58 1.66 -7.75 -12.29
N ALA A 59 2.31 -6.88 -11.51
CA ALA A 59 3.59 -6.30 -11.86
C ALA A 59 4.74 -7.24 -11.44
N PRO A 60 5.60 -7.66 -12.38
CA PRO A 60 6.85 -8.33 -12.05
C PRO A 60 7.88 -7.31 -11.52
N LEU A 61 8.91 -7.77 -10.80
CA LEU A 61 9.99 -6.88 -10.36
C LEU A 61 10.70 -6.19 -11.55
N SER A 62 10.76 -6.87 -12.69
CA SER A 62 11.36 -6.38 -13.94
C SER A 62 10.59 -5.23 -14.60
N SER A 63 9.44 -4.81 -14.08
CA SER A 63 8.76 -3.60 -14.56
C SER A 63 9.27 -2.33 -13.92
N LEU A 64 10.20 -2.45 -12.97
CA LEU A 64 10.88 -1.32 -12.33
C LEU A 64 12.16 -0.97 -13.10
N ASP A 65 12.35 0.32 -13.34
CA ASP A 65 13.57 0.92 -13.84
C ASP A 65 14.61 0.96 -12.71
N MET A 66 15.44 -0.08 -12.67
CA MET A 66 16.49 -0.22 -11.67
C MET A 66 17.62 0.79 -11.87
N ASP A 67 17.83 1.28 -13.09
CA ASP A 67 18.87 2.27 -13.37
C ASP A 67 18.43 3.65 -12.87
N TYR A 68 17.16 4.00 -13.09
CA TYR A 68 16.57 5.19 -12.49
C TYR A 68 16.50 5.11 -10.96
N PHE A 69 16.22 3.94 -10.39
CA PHE A 69 16.26 3.75 -8.94
C PHE A 69 17.67 3.99 -8.38
N ARG A 70 18.71 3.44 -9.00
CA ARG A 70 20.12 3.69 -8.61
C ARG A 70 20.46 5.17 -8.71
N TYR A 71 20.09 5.81 -9.82
CA TYR A 71 20.26 7.24 -9.99
C TYR A 71 19.55 8.06 -8.90
N PHE A 72 18.33 7.66 -8.51
CA PHE A 72 17.58 8.32 -7.45
C PHE A 72 18.30 8.22 -6.09
N LEU A 73 18.83 7.05 -5.75
CA LEU A 73 19.60 6.86 -4.51
C LEU A 73 20.81 7.79 -4.44
N GLU A 74 21.59 7.86 -5.51
CA GLU A 74 22.77 8.73 -5.57
C GLU A 74 22.37 10.21 -5.57
N LYS A 75 21.40 10.57 -6.40
CA LYS A 75 21.08 11.99 -6.66
C LYS A 75 20.31 12.64 -5.52
N HIS A 76 19.43 11.90 -4.87
CA HIS A 76 18.47 12.46 -3.90
C HIS A 76 18.70 11.99 -2.46
N LEU A 77 19.41 10.87 -2.26
CA LEU A 77 19.68 10.35 -0.92
C LEU A 77 21.18 10.33 -0.56
N ASP A 78 22.08 10.71 -1.48
CA ASP A 78 23.53 10.68 -1.29
C ASP A 78 24.03 9.28 -0.88
N ILE A 79 23.34 8.24 -1.36
CA ILE A 79 23.67 6.84 -1.14
C ILE A 79 24.36 6.32 -2.39
N SER A 80 25.60 5.85 -2.26
CA SER A 80 26.26 5.06 -3.29
C SER A 80 25.70 3.63 -3.25
N PRO A 81 24.95 3.19 -4.29
CA PRO A 81 24.26 1.91 -4.26
C PRO A 81 25.24 0.74 -4.37
N GLU A 82 25.36 -0.05 -3.30
CA GLU A 82 25.99 -1.38 -3.38
C GLU A 82 25.00 -2.41 -3.92
N GLU A 83 25.38 -3.18 -4.94
CA GLU A 83 24.49 -4.14 -5.60
C GLU A 83 23.95 -5.21 -4.63
N SER A 84 24.73 -5.58 -3.62
CA SER A 84 24.33 -6.49 -2.54
C SER A 84 23.21 -5.95 -1.65
N LEU A 85 23.01 -4.62 -1.62
CA LEU A 85 22.05 -3.93 -0.76
C LEU A 85 20.84 -3.37 -1.51
N ILE A 86 20.84 -3.43 -2.85
CA ILE A 86 19.75 -2.90 -3.69
C ILE A 86 18.38 -3.41 -3.26
N GLU A 87 18.24 -4.72 -3.01
CA GLU A 87 16.98 -5.28 -2.56
C GLU A 87 16.53 -4.71 -1.21
N SER A 88 17.47 -4.55 -0.28
CA SER A 88 17.21 -3.92 1.02
C SER A 88 16.76 -2.47 0.87
N TYR A 89 17.36 -1.71 -0.05
CA TYR A 89 16.92 -0.34 -0.33
C TYR A 89 15.51 -0.29 -0.91
N LEU A 90 15.17 -1.18 -1.85
CA LEU A 90 13.82 -1.29 -2.41
C LEU A 90 12.77 -1.60 -1.32
N GLU A 91 13.08 -2.52 -0.39
CA GLU A 91 12.17 -2.85 0.72
C GLU A 91 12.06 -1.69 1.74
N ASN A 92 13.19 -1.06 2.09
CA ASN A 92 13.22 0.02 3.07
C ASN A 92 12.47 1.26 2.58
N LEU A 93 12.59 1.57 1.29
CA LEU A 93 11.86 2.66 0.62
C LEU A 93 10.44 2.28 0.21
N LYS A 94 9.98 1.07 0.57
CA LYS A 94 8.63 0.56 0.25
C LYS A 94 8.31 0.52 -1.24
N VAL A 95 9.33 0.40 -2.09
CA VAL A 95 9.19 0.22 -3.54
C VAL A 95 8.69 -1.20 -3.83
N ILE A 96 9.13 -2.16 -3.02
CA ILE A 96 8.67 -3.55 -3.05
C ILE A 96 8.22 -4.00 -1.66
N THR A 97 7.33 -4.98 -1.64
CA THR A 97 6.98 -5.73 -0.43
C THR A 97 8.03 -6.82 -0.14
N HIS A 98 8.03 -7.37 1.08
CA HIS A 98 8.90 -8.50 1.47
C HIS A 98 8.77 -9.75 0.59
N ASN A 99 7.68 -9.89 -0.16
CA ASN A 99 7.49 -10.97 -1.14
C ASN A 99 8.00 -10.57 -2.54
N LYS A 100 8.86 -9.56 -2.63
CA LYS A 100 9.44 -9.01 -3.86
C LYS A 100 8.41 -8.58 -4.90
N LYS A 101 7.24 -8.09 -4.44
CA LYS A 101 6.20 -7.54 -5.31
C LYS A 101 6.27 -6.01 -5.30
N PRO A 102 6.30 -5.35 -6.47
CA PRO A 102 6.21 -3.90 -6.55
C PRO A 102 4.96 -3.37 -5.85
N THR A 103 5.12 -2.28 -5.13
CA THR A 103 4.02 -1.54 -4.53
C THR A 103 3.42 -0.55 -5.53
N LEU A 104 2.28 0.05 -5.19
CA LEU A 104 1.68 1.12 -5.99
C LEU A 104 2.65 2.29 -6.16
N ALA A 105 3.28 2.77 -5.08
CA ALA A 105 4.31 3.80 -5.13
C ALA A 105 5.51 3.35 -5.95
N GLY A 106 5.97 2.11 -5.76
CA GLY A 106 7.11 1.60 -6.51
C GLY A 106 6.89 1.66 -8.02
N ILE A 107 5.71 1.27 -8.50
CA ILE A 107 5.34 1.37 -9.91
C ILE A 107 5.17 2.82 -10.36
N LEU A 108 4.56 3.69 -9.57
CA LEU A 108 4.33 5.08 -9.95
C LEU A 108 5.63 5.89 -10.06
N PHE A 109 6.61 5.64 -9.18
CA PHE A 109 7.87 6.38 -9.15
C PHE A 109 8.96 5.75 -10.02
N PHE A 110 9.04 4.42 -10.04
CA PHE A 110 10.16 3.69 -10.64
C PHE A 110 9.70 2.70 -11.71
N GLY A 111 8.45 2.71 -12.16
CA GLY A 111 8.01 1.82 -13.23
C GLY A 111 8.36 2.35 -14.62
N ASP A 112 8.81 1.48 -15.53
CA ASP A 112 9.08 1.85 -16.93
C ASP A 112 7.82 2.34 -17.66
N ASN A 113 6.69 1.69 -17.38
CA ASN A 113 5.39 2.01 -17.97
C ASN A 113 4.27 1.76 -16.95
N PRO A 114 4.08 2.67 -15.98
CA PRO A 114 3.10 2.50 -14.90
C PRO A 114 1.66 2.38 -15.42
N GLN A 115 1.35 2.95 -16.59
CA GLN A 115 0.01 2.94 -17.19
C GLN A 115 -0.45 1.53 -17.58
N LEU A 116 0.45 0.56 -17.76
CA LEU A 116 0.08 -0.85 -17.97
C LEU A 116 -0.65 -1.44 -16.74
N PHE A 117 -0.34 -0.94 -15.55
CA PHE A 117 -0.91 -1.42 -14.28
C PHE A 117 -1.91 -0.44 -13.68
N ILE A 118 -1.70 0.86 -13.91
CA ILE A 118 -2.46 1.96 -13.32
C ILE A 118 -2.89 2.93 -14.43
N PRO A 119 -3.85 2.56 -15.31
CA PRO A 119 -4.18 3.35 -16.50
C PRO A 119 -4.69 4.77 -16.23
N TYR A 120 -5.18 5.00 -15.01
CA TYR A 120 -5.72 6.28 -14.56
C TYR A 120 -4.66 7.22 -13.97
N ALA A 121 -3.45 6.74 -13.69
CA ALA A 121 -2.35 7.58 -13.19
C ALA A 121 -1.66 8.30 -14.36
N LYS A 122 -2.12 9.52 -14.65
CA LYS A 122 -1.58 10.37 -15.72
C LYS A 122 -1.63 11.84 -15.35
N ILE A 123 -0.69 12.60 -15.90
CA ILE A 123 -0.67 14.06 -15.88
C ILE A 123 -1.01 14.53 -17.29
N ILE A 124 -2.02 15.40 -17.43
CA ILE A 124 -2.41 16.00 -18.71
C ILE A 124 -2.05 17.48 -18.64
N VAL A 125 -1.21 17.94 -19.56
CA VAL A 125 -0.82 19.34 -19.68
C VAL A 125 -1.36 19.87 -21.00
N ALA A 126 -2.08 20.99 -20.96
CA ALA A 126 -2.57 21.68 -22.13
C ALA A 126 -2.16 23.15 -22.07
N TYR A 127 -1.55 23.65 -23.15
CA TYR A 127 -1.27 25.06 -23.34
C TYR A 127 -2.37 25.67 -24.22
N ILE A 128 -3.07 26.66 -23.70
CA ILE A 128 -4.11 27.40 -24.42
C ILE A 128 -3.57 28.81 -24.66
N PRO A 129 -3.17 29.14 -25.90
CA PRO A 129 -2.79 30.52 -26.22
C PRO A 129 -4.01 31.43 -26.08
N GLY A 130 -3.82 32.58 -25.42
CA GLY A 130 -4.86 33.60 -25.26
C GLY A 130 -5.23 34.23 -26.59
N THR A 131 -6.53 34.46 -26.80
CA THR A 131 -7.09 35.30 -27.88
C THR A 131 -6.82 36.77 -27.63
#